data_AF-A0A962R173-F1
#
_entry.id   AF-A0A962R173-F1
#
_cell.length_a   1.000
_cell.length_b   1.000
_cell.length_c   1.000
_cell.angle_alpha   90.00
_cell.angle_beta   90.00
_cell.angle_gamma   90.00
#
_symmetry.space_group_name_H-M   'P 1'
#
loop_
_entity.id
_entity.type
_entity.pdbx_description
1 polymer ?
#
loop_
_entity_poly.entity_id
_entity_poly.type
_entity_poly.pdbx_seq_one_letter_code
_entity_poly.pdbx_strand_id
1 'polypeptide(L)'
;MRRWNGWGDDSNSYPVKPAAREFIERMLGPGTSLPEAALDSVLSQVPPSRLPEHPLVNVTALERVRHARGQSLPDWLAMRSGEFGV
;
A
#
# COMPACT_ATOMS: atom_id res chain seq x y z
N MET A 1 12.79 -5.36 3.92
CA MET A 1 11.64 -6.19 3.48
C MET A 1 10.87 -5.41 2.42
N ARG A 2 10.19 -6.05 1.46
CA ARG A 2 9.41 -5.30 0.46
C ARG A 2 8.34 -4.44 1.16
N ARG A 3 8.29 -3.15 0.82
CA ARG A 3 7.27 -2.23 1.33
C ARG A 3 5.88 -2.72 0.90
N TRP A 4 4.95 -2.86 1.84
CA TRP A 4 3.65 -3.51 1.58
C TRP A 4 2.69 -2.63 0.76
N ASN A 5 2.78 -1.30 0.92
CA ASN A 5 1.96 -0.29 0.24
C ASN A 5 2.78 0.67 -0.64
N GLY A 6 4.01 0.30 -0.98
CA GLY A 6 4.87 1.11 -1.82
C GLY A 6 5.90 0.28 -2.59
N TRP A 7 6.62 0.95 -3.48
CA TRP A 7 7.70 0.34 -4.22
C TRP A 7 8.99 0.32 -3.39
N GLY A 8 9.79 -0.73 -3.57
CA GLY A 8 11.10 -0.87 -2.96
C GLY A 8 11.10 -1.57 -1.59
N ASP A 9 12.21 -1.39 -0.88
CA ASP A 9 12.43 -1.96 0.44
C ASP A 9 12.01 -0.98 1.54
N ASP A 10 11.40 -1.49 2.62
CA ASP A 10 11.00 -0.71 3.79
C ASP A 10 12.20 -0.06 4.50
N SER A 11 13.41 -0.61 4.35
CA SER A 11 14.63 -0.04 4.91
C SER A 11 15.18 1.14 4.11
N ASN A 12 14.64 1.43 2.92
CA ASN A 12 15.14 2.49 2.06
C ASN A 12 14.16 3.66 1.97
N SER A 13 14.59 4.83 2.44
CA SER A 13 13.82 6.07 2.35
C SER A 13 14.58 7.10 1.51
N TYR A 14 13.91 7.63 0.49
CA TYR A 14 14.43 8.69 -0.37
C TYR A 14 13.43 9.85 -0.38
N PRO A 15 13.51 10.78 0.58
CA PRO A 15 12.60 11.92 0.62
C PRO A 15 12.85 12.84 -0.57
N VAL A 16 11.79 13.46 -1.06
CA VAL A 16 11.88 14.49 -2.10
C VAL A 16 12.66 15.68 -1.54
N LYS A 17 13.74 16.09 -2.22
CA LYS A 17 14.54 17.26 -1.82
C LYS A 17 13.71 18.55 -1.94
N PRO A 18 13.96 19.57 -1.10
CA PRO A 18 13.17 20.81 -1.11
C PRO A 18 13.03 21.47 -2.49
N ALA A 19 14.14 21.62 -3.22
CA ALA A 19 14.13 22.22 -4.57
C ALA A 19 13.27 21.44 -5.59
N ALA A 20 13.25 20.11 -5.48
CA ALA A 20 12.40 19.28 -6.35
C ALA A 20 10.92 19.44 -5.98
N ARG A 21 10.60 19.57 -4.70
CA ARG A 21 9.24 19.85 -4.23
C ARG A 21 8.72 21.19 -4.74
N GLU A 22 9.51 22.25 -4.60
CA GLU A 22 9.16 23.58 -5.12
C GLU A 22 8.94 23.58 -6.64
N PHE A 23 9.78 22.85 -7.37
CA PHE A 23 9.62 22.68 -8.82
C PHE A 23 8.29 21.99 -9.17
N ILE A 24 7.97 20.88 -8.49
CA ILE A 24 6.73 20.12 -8.72
C ILE A 24 5.49 20.98 -8.39
N GLU A 25 5.48 21.67 -7.24
CA GLU A 25 4.37 22.54 -6.83
C GLU A 25 4.16 23.71 -7.81
N ARG A 26 5.22 24.28 -8.37
CA ARG A 26 5.10 25.32 -9.40
C ARG A 26 4.49 24.79 -10.71
N MET A 27 4.79 23.54 -11.07
CA MET A 27 4.33 22.94 -12.33
C MET A 27 2.90 22.42 -12.26
N LEU A 28 2.51 21.80 -11.14
CA LEU A 28 1.25 21.08 -10.98
C LEU A 28 0.27 21.77 -10.02
N GLY A 29 0.73 22.79 -9.28
CA GLY A 29 -0.02 23.40 -8.20
C GLY A 29 0.09 22.59 -6.88
N PRO A 30 -0.68 22.99 -5.85
CA PRO A 30 -0.73 22.25 -4.60
C PRO A 30 -1.35 20.87 -4.81
N GLY A 31 -0.72 19.83 -4.27
CA GLY A 31 -1.23 18.46 -4.29
C GLY A 31 -2.06 18.11 -3.04
N THR A 32 -3.06 17.27 -3.21
CA THR A 32 -3.78 16.65 -2.08
C THR A 32 -3.24 15.23 -1.88
N SER A 33 -2.62 14.98 -0.72
CA SER A 33 -2.16 13.63 -0.40
C SER A 33 -3.32 12.74 0.00
N LEU A 34 -3.32 11.50 -0.49
CA LEU A 34 -4.13 10.44 0.12
C LEU A 34 -3.64 10.14 1.54
N PRO A 35 -4.52 9.62 2.42
CA PRO A 35 -4.12 9.05 3.69
C PRO A 35 -3.05 7.97 3.49
N GLU A 36 -2.17 7.82 4.47
CA GLU A 36 -1.24 6.71 4.54
C GLU A 36 -1.79 5.71 5.56
N ALA A 37 -2.33 4.60 5.05
CA ALA A 37 -2.91 3.58 5.90
C ALA A 37 -1.85 2.87 6.75
N ALA A 38 -2.16 2.63 8.01
CA ALA A 38 -1.42 1.68 8.83
C ALA A 38 -1.76 0.25 8.37
N LEU A 39 -0.75 -0.63 8.33
CA LEU A 39 -0.94 -2.01 7.91
C LEU A 39 -2.01 -2.70 8.77
N ASP A 40 -1.99 -2.52 10.09
CA ASP A 40 -2.95 -3.12 11.01
C ASP A 40 -4.40 -2.72 10.70
N SER A 41 -4.63 -1.45 10.32
CA SER A 41 -5.95 -0.96 9.91
C SER A 41 -6.46 -1.60 8.62
N VAL A 42 -5.56 -2.02 7.73
CA VAL A 42 -5.94 -2.78 6.53
C VAL A 42 -6.18 -4.24 6.89
N LEU A 43 -5.33 -4.82 7.74
CA LEU A 43 -5.49 -6.21 8.19
C LEU A 43 -6.83 -6.44 8.91
N SER A 44 -7.31 -5.46 9.69
CA SER A 44 -8.61 -5.55 10.36
C SER A 44 -9.81 -5.55 9.41
N GLN A 45 -9.64 -5.09 8.17
CA GLN A 45 -10.70 -5.11 7.14
C GLN A 45 -10.74 -6.44 6.38
N VAL A 46 -9.73 -7.30 6.53
CA VAL A 46 -9.64 -8.54 5.78
C VAL A 46 -10.67 -9.54 6.32
N PRO A 47 -11.67 -9.97 5.52
CA PRO A 47 -12.65 -10.94 5.98
C PRO A 47 -11.98 -12.30 6.23
N PRO A 48 -12.51 -13.13 7.14
CA PRO A 48 -12.01 -14.48 7.36
C PRO A 48 -11.91 -15.27 6.06
N SER A 49 -10.85 -16.09 5.93
CA SER A 49 -10.72 -16.98 4.78
C SER A 49 -11.87 -17.98 4.76
N ARG A 50 -12.39 -18.26 3.56
CA ARG A 50 -13.42 -19.28 3.33
C ARG A 50 -12.82 -20.65 2.98
N LEU A 51 -11.50 -20.74 2.86
CA LEU A 51 -10.79 -21.98 2.53
C LEU A 51 -10.55 -22.83 3.79
N PRO A 52 -10.64 -24.16 3.69
CA PRO A 52 -10.22 -25.05 4.78
C PRO A 52 -8.72 -24.98 5.01
N GLU A 53 -8.27 -25.39 6.20
CA GLU A 53 -6.85 -25.51 6.49
C GLU A 53 -6.19 -26.55 5.58
N HIS A 54 -5.05 -26.19 5.00
CA HIS A 54 -4.28 -27.08 4.14
C HIS A 54 -2.78 -26.74 4.26
N PRO A 55 -1.87 -27.73 4.34
CA PRO A 55 -0.44 -27.47 4.55
C PRO A 55 0.23 -26.58 3.49
N LEU A 56 -0.31 -26.57 2.27
CA LEU A 56 0.20 -25.78 1.15
C LEU A 56 -0.53 -24.42 0.94
N VAL A 57 -1.45 -24.05 1.83
CA VAL A 57 -2.25 -22.82 1.68
C VAL A 57 -2.00 -21.90 2.88
N ASN A 58 -1.61 -20.66 2.60
CA ASN A 58 -1.53 -19.62 3.61
C ASN A 58 -2.80 -18.75 3.57
N VAL A 59 -3.57 -18.76 4.66
CA VAL A 59 -4.82 -17.99 4.79
C VAL A 59 -4.69 -16.74 5.65
N THR A 60 -3.46 -16.39 6.09
CA THR A 60 -3.23 -15.22 6.94
C THR A 60 -3.63 -13.93 6.24
N ALA A 61 -4.18 -12.97 7.01
CA ALA A 61 -4.60 -11.68 6.47
C ALA A 61 -3.43 -10.94 5.79
N LEU A 62 -2.23 -11.01 6.37
CA LEU A 62 -1.04 -10.35 5.85
C LEU A 62 -0.66 -10.83 4.46
N GLU A 63 -0.56 -12.14 4.28
CA GLU A 63 -0.18 -12.70 2.98
C GLU A 63 -1.28 -12.46 1.95
N ARG A 64 -2.55 -12.49 2.34
CA ARG A 64 -3.65 -12.14 1.44
C ARG A 64 -3.61 -10.68 0.99
N VAL A 65 -3.31 -9.73 1.88
CA VAL A 65 -3.17 -8.30 1.52
C VAL A 65 -2.00 -8.10 0.56
N ARG A 66 -0.84 -8.73 0.84
CA ARG A 66 0.36 -8.63 -0.01
C ARG A 66 0.17 -9.12 -1.44
N HIS A 67 -0.80 -10.01 -1.65
CA HIS A 67 -1.10 -10.64 -2.94
C HIS A 67 -2.46 -10.19 -3.52
N ALA A 68 -3.15 -9.23 -2.91
CA ALA A 68 -4.47 -8.77 -3.36
C ALA A 68 -4.41 -7.79 -4.55
N ARG A 69 -3.25 -7.16 -4.79
CA ARG A 69 -3.09 -6.06 -5.76
C ARG A 69 -1.81 -6.22 -6.57
N GLY A 70 -1.83 -5.67 -7.79
CA GLY A 70 -0.69 -5.58 -8.69
C GLY A 70 0.16 -4.34 -8.42
N GLN A 71 0.70 -3.77 -9.49
CA GLN A 71 1.57 -2.57 -9.47
C GLN A 71 1.05 -1.45 -10.36
N SER A 72 -0.25 -1.48 -10.70
CA SER A 72 -0.87 -0.41 -11.47
C SER A 72 -1.09 0.84 -10.59
N LEU A 73 -1.32 2.01 -11.20
CA LEU A 73 -1.65 3.22 -10.45
C LEU A 73 -2.85 3.03 -9.49
N PRO A 74 -4.02 2.49 -9.89
CA PRO A 74 -5.12 2.30 -8.96
C PRO A 74 -4.79 1.31 -7.83
N ASP A 75 -3.98 0.29 -8.09
CA ASP A 75 -3.49 -0.61 -7.04
C ASP A 75 -2.66 0.14 -6.00
N TRP A 76 -1.75 1.01 -6.43
CA TRP A 76 -0.95 1.82 -5.53
C TRP A 76 -1.77 2.78 -4.69
N LEU A 77 -2.77 3.42 -5.29
CA LEU A 77 -3.65 4.33 -4.55
C LEU A 77 -4.44 3.55 -3.49
N ALA A 78 -5.02 2.40 -3.85
CA ALA A 78 -5.74 1.53 -2.92
C ALA A 78 -4.85 1.02 -1.77
N MET A 79 -3.63 0.55 -2.07
CA MET A 79 -2.71 0.08 -1.04
C MET A 79 -2.24 1.23 -0.12
N ARG A 80 -1.99 2.42 -0.67
CA ARG A 80 -1.55 3.58 0.10
C ARG A 80 -2.66 4.12 1.01
N SER A 81 -3.89 4.25 0.50
CA SER A 81 -5.03 4.76 1.27
C SER A 81 -5.71 3.73 2.16
N GLY A 82 -5.50 2.43 1.90
CA GLY A 82 -6.20 1.35 2.58
C GLY A 82 -7.58 1.03 1.99
N GLU A 83 -7.95 1.64 0.87
CA GLU A 83 -9.25 1.48 0.19
C GLU A 83 -9.21 0.26 -0.74
N PHE A 84 -9.30 -0.94 -0.17
CA PHE A 84 -9.30 -2.18 -0.97
C PHE A 84 -10.67 -2.51 -1.57
N GLY A 85 -11.73 -1.75 -1.23
CA GLY A 85 -13.09 -1.95 -1.74
C GLY A 85 -13.74 -3.26 -1.30
N VAL A 86 -13.45 -3.68 -0.06
CA VAL A 86 -13.94 -4.92 0.57
C VAL A 86 -15.15 -4.68 1.46
#